data_AF-A0AAU5KFI7-F1
#
_entry.id   AF-A0AAU5KFI7-F1
#
_cell.length_a   1.000
_cell.length_b   1.000
_cell.length_c   1.000
_cell.angle_alpha   90.00
_cell.angle_beta   90.00
_cell.angle_gamma   90.00
#
_symmetry.space_group_name_H-M   'P 1'
#
loop_
_entity.id
_entity.type
_entity.pdbx_description
1 polymer ?
#
loop_
_entity_poly.entity_id
_entity_poly.type
_entity_poly.pdbx_seq_one_letter_code
_entity_poly.pdbx_strand_id
1 'polypeptide(L)'
;MTSTGEAVQFWVLAVIAVGGALGMLLMRKAVHSALCLAATMLALAVCYLAQGAVFLGVVQIVVYTGAIMMLFLFVVMLVGVTAADSLKEQLKGQRIAAVLCGLGFGALLIAGIANARLGHFTGLAEANAEGNVQGLARLIFTKYVWAFEVTGALLITAAVGAMLLTHRESVEPRLTQRELAAQRIKDNKQIPPLPAPGVYARHNAVDIAGLLPDGTIAEDSVMATLRERGQIRDVSQDMLHRMAELENATSEWLGRPPSERPVPAQDAGQGRAALTAALTKESPTRETPNRDDAEEAE
;
A
#
# COMPACT_ATOMS: atom_id res chain seq x y z
N MET A 1 49.79 -2.00 -18.65
CA MET A 1 49.03 -1.30 -19.71
C MET A 1 47.77 -2.12 -19.94
N THR A 2 46.59 -1.52 -19.82
CA THR A 2 45.32 -2.21 -20.07
C THR A 2 45.20 -2.54 -21.55
N SER A 3 44.68 -3.73 -21.87
CA SER A 3 44.38 -4.08 -23.26
C SER A 3 43.24 -3.20 -23.78
N THR A 4 43.25 -2.86 -25.08
CA THR A 4 42.16 -2.11 -25.71
C THR A 4 40.80 -2.79 -25.46
N GLY A 5 40.77 -4.13 -25.44
CA GLY A 5 39.54 -4.89 -25.12
C GLY A 5 39.04 -4.66 -23.69
N GLU A 6 39.94 -4.65 -22.71
CA GLU A 6 39.60 -4.38 -21.31
C GLU A 6 39.08 -2.95 -21.12
N ALA A 7 39.70 -1.98 -21.79
CA ALA A 7 39.27 -0.58 -21.74
C ALA A 7 37.88 -0.38 -22.35
N VAL A 8 37.60 -1.00 -23.50
CA VAL A 8 36.28 -0.95 -24.14
C VAL A 8 35.23 -1.62 -23.25
N GLN A 9 35.52 -2.80 -22.72
CA GLN A 9 34.64 -3.49 -21.79
C GLN A 9 34.32 -2.63 -20.56
N PHE A 10 35.33 -2.01 -19.95
CA PHE A 10 35.16 -1.14 -18.80
C PHE A 10 34.22 0.03 -19.10
N TRP A 11 34.45 0.76 -20.20
CA TRP A 11 33.62 1.92 -20.54
C TRP A 11 32.17 1.55 -20.86
N VAL A 12 31.95 0.43 -21.54
CA VAL A 12 30.59 -0.09 -21.79
C VAL A 12 29.89 -0.41 -20.47
N LEU A 13 30.55 -1.16 -19.58
CA LEU A 13 29.98 -1.53 -18.28
C LEU A 13 29.78 -0.31 -17.36
N ALA A 14 30.69 0.66 -17.39
CA ALA A 14 30.57 1.90 -16.62
C ALA A 14 29.34 2.71 -17.05
N VAL A 15 29.09 2.85 -18.35
CA VAL A 15 27.89 3.53 -18.86
C VAL A 15 26.62 2.78 -18.45
N ILE A 16 26.61 1.45 -18.52
CA ILE A 16 25.46 0.63 -18.07
C ILE A 16 25.23 0.80 -16.56
N ALA A 17 26.30 0.74 -15.75
CA ALA A 17 26.21 0.85 -14.29
C ALA A 17 25.75 2.25 -13.86
N VAL A 18 26.34 3.32 -14.40
CA VAL A 18 25.94 4.69 -14.08
C VAL A 18 24.56 5.01 -14.65
N GLY A 19 24.29 4.58 -15.88
CA GLY A 19 22.98 4.75 -16.52
C GLY A 19 21.87 4.04 -15.76
N GLY A 20 22.11 2.82 -15.26
CA GLY A 20 21.16 2.11 -14.40
C GLY A 20 21.00 2.77 -13.03
N ALA A 21 22.05 3.33 -12.45
CA ALA A 21 21.99 4.03 -11.15
C ALA A 21 21.22 5.36 -11.26
N LEU A 22 21.37 6.07 -12.38
CA LEU A 22 20.53 7.22 -12.70
C LEU A 22 19.10 6.78 -13.00
N GLY A 23 18.94 5.69 -13.76
CA GLY A 23 17.64 5.10 -14.07
C GLY A 23 16.83 4.76 -12.83
N MET A 24 17.42 4.10 -11.83
CA MET A 24 16.70 3.76 -10.60
C MET A 24 16.16 5.00 -9.85
N LEU A 25 16.87 6.14 -9.91
CA LEU A 25 16.45 7.38 -9.26
C LEU A 25 15.36 8.12 -10.05
N LEU A 26 15.43 8.06 -11.38
CA LEU A 26 14.55 8.83 -12.27
C LEU A 26 13.24 8.10 -12.61
N MET A 27 13.20 6.76 -12.47
CA MET A 27 12.04 5.95 -12.83
C MET A 27 10.91 6.09 -11.81
N ARG A 28 9.72 6.47 -12.29
CA ARG A 28 8.52 6.63 -11.46
C ARG A 28 7.90 5.32 -11.00
N LYS A 29 8.00 4.27 -11.82
CA LYS A 29 7.46 2.95 -11.50
C LYS A 29 8.51 2.15 -10.75
N ALA A 30 8.17 1.71 -9.54
CA ALA A 30 9.10 1.03 -8.64
C ALA A 30 9.69 -0.27 -9.25
N VAL A 31 8.91 -1.00 -10.05
CA VAL A 31 9.42 -2.18 -10.80
C VAL A 31 10.54 -1.80 -11.77
N HIS A 32 10.39 -0.68 -12.50
CA HIS A 32 11.41 -0.24 -13.47
C HIS A 32 12.65 0.26 -12.74
N SER A 33 12.47 0.96 -11.61
CA SER A 33 13.58 1.39 -10.75
C SER A 33 14.40 0.19 -10.25
N ALA A 34 13.73 -0.85 -9.78
CA ALA A 34 14.38 -2.06 -9.29
C ALA A 34 15.07 -2.87 -10.41
N LEU A 35 14.51 -2.93 -11.63
CA LEU A 35 15.18 -3.53 -12.79
C LEU A 35 16.44 -2.74 -13.20
N CYS A 36 16.39 -1.40 -13.16
CA CYS A 36 17.57 -0.56 -13.39
C CYS A 36 18.67 -0.83 -12.35
N LEU A 37 18.31 -0.96 -11.07
CA LEU A 37 19.25 -1.34 -10.00
C LEU A 37 19.84 -2.75 -10.23
N ALA A 38 19.02 -3.72 -10.64
CA ALA A 38 19.50 -5.07 -10.99
C ALA A 38 20.56 -5.03 -12.11
N ALA A 39 20.33 -4.22 -13.15
CA ALA A 39 21.29 -4.02 -14.23
C ALA A 39 22.62 -3.43 -13.72
N THR A 40 22.59 -2.49 -12.76
CA THR A 40 23.82 -1.97 -12.14
C THR A 40 24.58 -3.02 -11.35
N MET A 41 23.88 -3.83 -10.56
CA MET A 41 24.51 -4.86 -9.73
C MET A 41 25.17 -5.93 -10.59
N LEU A 42 24.54 -6.29 -11.72
CA LEU A 42 25.11 -7.20 -12.70
C LEU A 42 26.31 -6.58 -13.43
N ALA A 43 26.23 -5.32 -13.84
CA ALA A 43 27.36 -4.62 -14.46
C ALA A 43 28.58 -4.56 -13.52
N LEU A 44 28.35 -4.27 -12.23
CA LEU A 44 29.40 -4.30 -11.21
C LEU A 44 29.96 -5.71 -11.00
N ALA A 45 29.13 -6.76 -11.03
CA ALA A 45 29.61 -8.13 -10.95
C ALA A 45 30.59 -8.46 -12.09
N VAL A 46 30.25 -8.08 -13.32
CA VAL A 46 31.14 -8.26 -14.48
C VAL A 46 32.41 -7.43 -14.32
N CYS A 47 32.33 -6.20 -13.79
CA CYS A 47 33.52 -5.41 -13.46
C CYS A 47 34.43 -6.11 -12.44
N TYR A 48 33.87 -6.75 -11.39
CA TYR A 48 34.66 -7.52 -10.43
C TYR A 48 35.34 -8.72 -11.06
N LEU A 49 34.63 -9.47 -11.91
CA LEU A 49 35.22 -10.58 -12.67
C LEU A 49 36.35 -10.10 -13.59
N ALA A 50 36.14 -8.98 -14.29
CA ALA A 50 37.14 -8.38 -15.17
C ALA A 50 38.40 -7.92 -14.43
N GLN A 51 38.26 -7.47 -13.18
CA GLN A 51 39.38 -7.07 -12.33
C GLN A 51 40.08 -8.26 -11.65
N GLY A 52 39.63 -9.50 -11.86
CA GLY A 52 40.20 -10.69 -11.25
C GLY A 52 39.71 -10.99 -9.84
N ALA A 53 38.63 -10.33 -9.39
CA ALA A 53 37.97 -10.60 -8.11
C ALA A 53 36.84 -11.62 -8.29
N VAL A 54 37.20 -12.86 -8.62
CA VAL A 54 36.25 -13.91 -9.05
C VAL A 54 35.23 -14.26 -7.96
N PHE A 55 35.67 -14.45 -6.70
CA PHE A 55 34.76 -14.76 -5.60
C PHE A 55 33.75 -13.62 -5.38
N LEU A 56 34.24 -12.36 -5.36
CA LEU A 56 33.39 -11.20 -5.15
C LEU A 56 32.38 -11.02 -6.29
N GLY A 57 32.79 -11.24 -7.54
CA GLY A 57 31.88 -11.21 -8.69
C GLY A 57 30.79 -12.27 -8.61
N VAL A 58 31.11 -13.51 -8.22
CA VAL A 58 30.12 -14.58 -8.05
C VAL A 58 29.15 -14.27 -6.90
N VAL A 59 29.66 -13.82 -5.74
CA VAL A 59 28.81 -13.42 -4.61
C VAL A 59 27.91 -12.24 -4.99
N GLN A 60 28.38 -11.29 -5.81
CA GLN A 60 27.58 -10.19 -6.34
C GLN A 60 26.38 -10.67 -7.17
N ILE A 61 26.57 -11.73 -7.96
CA ILE A 61 25.48 -12.32 -8.75
C ILE A 61 24.53 -13.10 -7.84
N VAL A 62 25.04 -14.01 -7.01
CA VAL A 62 24.21 -14.94 -6.22
C VAL A 62 23.46 -14.22 -5.10
N VAL A 63 24.15 -13.36 -4.33
CA VAL A 63 23.59 -12.75 -3.11
C VAL A 63 22.91 -11.42 -3.44
N TYR A 64 23.63 -10.47 -4.03
CA TYR A 64 23.08 -9.13 -4.27
C TYR A 64 22.03 -9.15 -5.39
N THR A 65 22.39 -9.68 -6.55
CA THR A 65 21.48 -9.71 -7.72
C THR A 65 20.45 -10.84 -7.62
N GLY A 66 20.80 -11.97 -7.00
CA GLY A 66 19.92 -13.10 -6.81
C GLY A 66 18.97 -12.88 -5.63
N ALA A 67 19.47 -13.06 -4.40
CA ALA A 67 18.61 -13.07 -3.21
C ALA A 67 18.04 -11.70 -2.84
N ILE A 68 18.91 -10.69 -2.68
CA ILE A 68 18.51 -9.38 -2.15
C ILE A 68 17.62 -8.63 -3.15
N MET A 69 18.01 -8.60 -4.42
CA MET A 69 17.22 -7.94 -5.47
C MET A 69 15.86 -8.59 -5.65
N MET A 70 15.77 -9.92 -5.68
CA MET A 70 14.49 -10.61 -5.84
C MET A 70 13.57 -10.38 -4.65
N LEU A 71 14.11 -10.37 -3.42
CA LEU A 71 13.34 -10.00 -2.23
C LEU A 71 12.80 -8.56 -2.35
N PHE A 72 13.66 -7.62 -2.75
CA PHE A 72 13.25 -6.22 -2.92
C PHE A 72 12.16 -6.07 -4.00
N LEU A 73 12.34 -6.70 -5.16
CA LEU A 73 11.36 -6.73 -6.25
C LEU A 73 10.03 -7.31 -5.79
N PHE A 74 10.06 -8.42 -5.05
CA PHE A 74 8.86 -9.05 -4.51
C PHE A 74 8.12 -8.13 -3.54
N VAL A 75 8.82 -7.51 -2.59
CA VAL A 75 8.24 -6.58 -1.61
C VAL A 75 7.63 -5.37 -2.31
N VAL A 76 8.36 -4.74 -3.22
CA VAL A 76 7.87 -3.58 -3.98
C VAL A 76 6.63 -3.93 -4.80
N MET A 77 6.57 -5.13 -5.37
CA MET A 77 5.42 -5.59 -6.14
C MET A 77 4.22 -5.91 -5.24
N LEU A 78 4.43 -6.56 -4.10
CA LEU A 78 3.37 -6.92 -3.14
C LEU A 78 2.74 -5.67 -2.53
N VAL A 79 3.56 -4.69 -2.14
CA VAL A 79 3.08 -3.42 -1.56
C VAL A 79 2.27 -2.59 -2.55
N GLY A 80 2.37 -2.86 -3.86
CA GLY A 80 1.51 -2.24 -4.87
C GLY A 80 1.63 -0.72 -4.85
N VAL A 81 2.83 -0.19 -5.12
CA VAL A 81 3.11 1.25 -5.04
C VAL A 81 2.35 2.01 -6.13
N THR A 82 1.12 2.45 -5.84
CA THR A 82 0.41 3.46 -6.64
C THR A 82 0.89 4.82 -6.15
N ALA A 83 2.08 5.21 -6.62
CA ALA A 83 2.67 6.51 -6.30
C ALA A 83 1.87 7.63 -6.97
N ALA A 84 0.84 8.10 -6.27
CA ALA A 84 0.22 9.39 -6.50
C ALA A 84 0.43 10.27 -5.26
N ASP A 85 1.61 10.21 -4.65
CA ASP A 85 2.00 11.29 -3.74
C ASP A 85 2.28 12.53 -4.58
N SER A 86 1.37 13.49 -4.48
CA SER A 86 1.55 14.85 -4.96
C SER A 86 2.89 15.36 -4.44
N LEU A 87 3.78 15.75 -5.35
CA LEU A 87 5.04 16.45 -5.07
C LEU A 87 4.77 17.85 -4.49
N LYS A 88 4.05 17.92 -3.36
CA LYS A 88 3.92 19.15 -2.58
C LYS A 88 5.18 19.26 -1.75
N GLU A 89 6.11 20.06 -2.26
CA GLU A 89 7.29 20.50 -1.54
C GLU A 89 6.85 21.15 -0.22
N GLN A 90 6.99 20.43 0.92
CA GLN A 90 6.69 21.00 2.24
C GLN A 90 7.67 22.13 2.59
N LEU A 91 8.90 22.08 2.05
CA LEU A 91 9.96 23.06 2.27
C LEU A 91 10.41 23.66 0.93
N LYS A 92 10.07 24.93 0.68
CA LYS A 92 10.46 25.63 -0.56
C LYS A 92 11.98 25.59 -0.74
N GLY A 93 12.44 24.98 -1.83
CA GLY A 93 13.87 24.93 -2.20
C GLY A 93 14.62 23.65 -1.78
N GLN A 94 13.98 22.70 -1.09
CA GLN A 94 14.63 21.45 -0.67
C GLN A 94 15.21 20.67 -1.86
N ARG A 95 14.46 20.52 -2.96
CA ARG A 95 14.96 19.82 -4.16
C ARG A 95 16.20 20.46 -4.77
N ILE A 96 16.27 21.79 -4.82
CA ILE A 96 17.44 22.50 -5.36
C ILE A 96 18.63 22.30 -4.42
N ALA A 97 18.42 22.43 -3.10
CA ALA A 97 19.46 22.18 -2.11
C ALA A 97 19.97 20.73 -2.18
N ALA A 98 19.08 19.74 -2.32
CA ALA A 98 19.46 18.33 -2.45
C ALA A 98 20.29 18.06 -3.70
N VAL A 99 19.92 18.66 -4.85
CA VAL A 99 20.69 18.54 -6.09
C VAL A 99 22.06 19.21 -5.96
N LEU A 100 22.13 20.42 -5.39
CA LEU A 100 23.40 21.13 -5.17
C LEU A 100 24.31 20.37 -4.21
N CYS A 101 23.78 19.85 -3.10
CA CYS A 101 24.54 19.03 -2.15
C CYS A 101 25.03 17.74 -2.80
N GLY A 102 24.19 17.06 -3.59
CA GLY A 102 24.58 15.84 -4.31
C GLY A 102 25.71 16.10 -5.32
N LEU A 103 25.58 17.15 -6.13
CA LEU A 103 26.63 17.55 -7.09
C LEU A 103 27.90 18.01 -6.38
N GLY A 104 27.78 18.80 -5.31
CA GLY A 104 28.93 19.27 -4.52
C GLY A 104 29.69 18.12 -3.88
N PHE A 105 28.98 17.16 -3.29
CA PHE A 105 29.58 15.96 -2.73
C PHE A 105 30.25 15.09 -3.81
N GLY A 106 29.60 14.91 -4.96
CA GLY A 106 30.19 14.20 -6.09
C GLY A 106 31.47 14.87 -6.62
N ALA A 107 31.46 16.20 -6.77
CA ALA A 107 32.63 16.96 -7.18
C ALA A 107 33.77 16.86 -6.15
N LEU A 108 33.46 16.89 -4.85
CA LEU A 108 34.45 16.72 -3.79
C LEU A 108 35.10 15.34 -3.83
N LEU A 109 34.31 14.27 -4.04
CA LEU A 109 34.84 12.91 -4.19
C LEU A 109 35.74 12.80 -5.42
N ILE A 110 35.32 13.33 -6.57
CA ILE A 110 36.11 13.32 -7.80
C ILE A 110 37.43 14.09 -7.59
N ALA A 111 37.37 15.27 -6.97
CA ALA A 111 38.56 16.06 -6.68
C ALA A 111 39.50 15.35 -5.69
N GLY A 112 38.95 14.66 -4.68
CA GLY A 112 39.72 13.86 -3.74
C GLY A 112 40.44 12.70 -4.42
N ILE A 113 39.76 11.97 -5.30
CA ILE A 113 40.34 10.87 -6.08
C ILE A 113 41.38 11.40 -7.07
N ALA A 114 41.12 12.52 -7.75
CA ALA A 114 42.03 13.11 -8.73
C ALA A 114 43.34 13.64 -8.10
N ASN A 115 43.26 14.16 -6.87
CA ASN A 115 44.44 14.62 -6.12
C ASN A 115 45.17 13.48 -5.39
N ALA A 116 44.59 12.29 -5.28
CA ALA A 116 45.24 11.16 -4.65
C ALA A 116 46.44 10.70 -5.51
N ARG A 117 47.64 10.95 -5.00
CA ARG A 117 48.90 10.46 -5.59
C ARG A 117 49.06 8.97 -5.25
N LEU A 118 48.49 8.10 -6.08
CA LEU A 118 48.70 6.66 -5.99
C LEU A 118 50.12 6.33 -6.48
N GLY A 119 51.03 6.03 -5.55
CA GLY A 119 52.45 5.81 -5.83
C GLY A 119 52.76 4.51 -6.59
N HIS A 120 51.85 3.53 -6.58
CA HIS A 120 51.98 2.30 -7.37
C HIS A 120 50.62 1.61 -7.55
N PHE A 121 50.35 1.05 -8.73
CA PHE A 121 49.20 0.16 -8.94
C PHE A 121 49.60 -1.25 -8.51
N THR A 122 49.25 -1.63 -7.28
CA THR A 122 49.31 -3.03 -6.82
C THR A 122 48.02 -3.71 -7.26
N GLY A 123 48.09 -4.46 -8.36
CA GLY A 123 46.97 -5.27 -8.84
C GLY A 123 46.64 -6.42 -7.87
N LEU A 124 45.66 -7.25 -8.23
CA LEU A 124 45.22 -8.37 -7.40
C LEU A 124 46.08 -9.65 -7.55
N ALA A 125 47.13 -9.63 -8.37
CA ALA A 125 47.92 -10.81 -8.70
C ALA A 125 48.58 -11.46 -7.48
N GLU A 126 49.22 -10.66 -6.61
CA GLU A 126 49.85 -11.15 -5.38
C GLU A 126 48.81 -11.65 -4.38
N ALA A 127 47.73 -10.90 -4.19
CA ALA A 127 46.62 -11.30 -3.32
C ALA A 127 45.93 -12.59 -3.79
N ASN A 128 45.96 -12.86 -5.10
CA ASN A 128 45.36 -14.04 -5.73
C ASN A 128 46.32 -15.22 -5.91
N ALA A 129 47.58 -15.12 -5.48
CA ALA A 129 48.61 -16.13 -5.76
C ALA A 129 48.23 -17.54 -5.24
N GLU A 130 47.52 -17.61 -4.12
CA GLU A 130 47.06 -18.87 -3.51
C GLU A 130 45.61 -19.25 -3.88
N GLY A 131 44.97 -18.47 -4.76
CA GLY A 131 43.56 -18.57 -5.10
C GLY A 131 42.69 -17.59 -4.30
N ASN A 132 41.71 -17.00 -4.99
CA ASN A 132 40.88 -15.90 -4.45
C ASN A 132 40.02 -16.35 -3.25
N VAL A 133 39.49 -17.58 -3.29
CA VAL A 133 38.64 -18.13 -2.22
C VAL A 133 39.49 -18.54 -1.01
N GLN A 134 40.61 -19.22 -1.25
CA GLN A 134 41.52 -19.71 -0.23
C GLN A 134 42.17 -18.56 0.54
N GLY A 135 42.64 -17.53 -0.19
CA GLY A 135 43.21 -16.32 0.41
C GLY A 135 42.19 -15.58 1.28
N LEU A 136 40.95 -15.44 0.80
CA LEU A 136 39.88 -14.81 1.57
C LEU A 136 39.50 -15.64 2.80
N ALA A 137 39.34 -16.95 2.66
CA ALA A 137 39.03 -17.86 3.77
C ALA A 137 40.10 -17.77 4.87
N ARG A 138 41.38 -17.78 4.50
CA ARG A 138 42.48 -17.61 5.45
C ARG A 138 42.35 -16.29 6.21
N LEU A 139 42.08 -15.17 5.53
CA LEU A 139 41.87 -13.88 6.18
C LEU A 139 40.67 -13.89 7.13
N ILE A 140 39.53 -14.41 6.69
CA ILE A 140 38.28 -14.47 7.45
C ILE A 140 38.46 -15.30 8.72
N PHE A 141 39.06 -16.48 8.62
CA PHE A 141 39.17 -17.42 9.74
C PHE A 141 40.39 -17.18 10.65
N THR A 142 41.32 -16.30 10.29
CA THR A 142 42.47 -15.97 11.14
C THR A 142 42.40 -14.54 11.67
N LYS A 143 42.52 -13.54 10.79
CA LYS A 143 42.60 -12.13 11.15
C LYS A 143 41.23 -11.53 11.46
N TYR A 144 40.20 -11.92 10.71
CA TYR A 144 38.86 -11.32 10.77
C TYR A 144 37.82 -12.21 11.43
N VAL A 145 38.24 -13.16 12.28
CA VAL A 145 37.32 -14.11 12.95
C VAL A 145 36.21 -13.39 13.72
N TRP A 146 36.53 -12.32 14.44
CA TRP A 146 35.54 -11.53 15.16
C TRP A 146 34.53 -10.84 14.23
N ALA A 147 34.98 -10.32 13.09
CA ALA A 147 34.08 -9.72 12.11
C ALA A 147 33.16 -10.78 11.49
N PHE A 148 33.67 -11.99 11.25
CA PHE A 148 32.89 -13.12 10.78
C PHE A 148 31.82 -13.53 11.81
N GLU A 149 32.20 -13.74 13.07
CA GLU A 149 31.26 -14.13 14.14
C GLU A 149 30.18 -13.08 14.38
N VAL A 150 30.55 -11.80 14.41
CA VAL A 150 29.57 -10.70 14.57
C VAL A 150 28.63 -10.63 13.36
N THR A 151 29.12 -10.89 12.15
CA THR A 151 28.25 -10.96 10.96
C THR A 151 27.32 -12.18 11.03
N GLY A 152 27.79 -13.32 11.54
CA GLY A 152 26.95 -14.49 11.79
C GLY A 152 25.83 -14.21 12.79
N ALA A 153 26.16 -13.58 13.92
CA ALA A 153 25.18 -13.13 14.91
C ALA A 153 24.18 -12.14 14.29
N LEU A 154 24.64 -11.18 13.48
CA LEU A 154 23.78 -10.24 12.76
C LEU A 154 22.78 -10.96 11.84
N LEU A 155 23.21 -11.99 11.11
CA LEU A 155 22.32 -12.76 10.23
C LEU A 155 21.27 -13.56 11.02
N ILE A 156 21.65 -14.15 12.17
CA ILE A 156 20.71 -14.83 13.06
C ILE A 156 19.69 -13.83 13.60
N THR A 157 20.16 -12.68 14.12
CA THR A 157 19.28 -11.63 14.63
C THR A 157 18.36 -11.09 13.53
N ALA A 158 18.85 -10.93 12.30
CA ALA A 158 18.02 -10.50 11.17
C ALA A 158 16.93 -11.53 10.83
N ALA A 159 17.25 -12.82 10.85
CA ALA A 159 16.28 -13.88 10.60
C ALA A 159 15.20 -13.94 11.69
N VAL A 160 15.62 -13.89 12.97
CA VAL A 160 14.69 -13.84 14.11
C VAL A 160 13.85 -12.56 14.06
N GLY A 161 14.46 -11.42 13.77
CA GLY A 161 13.76 -10.15 13.61
C GLY A 161 12.71 -10.20 12.49
N ALA A 162 13.08 -10.71 11.31
CA ALA A 162 12.13 -10.88 10.21
C ALA A 162 10.97 -11.81 10.58
N MET A 163 11.24 -12.92 11.28
CA MET A 163 10.19 -13.82 11.77
C MET A 163 9.26 -13.12 12.76
N LEU A 164 9.79 -12.41 13.75
CA LEU A 164 8.99 -11.70 14.75
C LEU A 164 8.14 -10.57 14.14
N LEU A 165 8.71 -9.78 13.21
CA LEU A 165 7.98 -8.70 12.54
C LEU A 165 6.90 -9.20 11.57
N THR A 166 7.09 -10.37 10.96
CA THR A 166 6.11 -10.94 10.02
C THR A 166 5.06 -11.82 10.71
N HIS A 167 5.32 -12.25 11.95
CA HIS A 167 4.37 -13.02 12.73
C HIS A 167 3.25 -12.11 13.26
N ARG A 168 2.13 -12.09 12.54
CA ARG A 168 0.92 -11.41 12.98
C ARG A 168 0.17 -12.34 13.94
N GLU A 169 0.44 -12.23 15.23
CA GLU A 169 -0.41 -12.87 16.24
C GLU A 169 -1.80 -12.21 16.19
N SER A 170 -2.84 -13.03 16.00
CA SER A 170 -4.19 -12.58 16.25
C SER A 170 -4.36 -12.47 17.76
N VAL A 171 -4.18 -11.26 18.29
CA VAL A 171 -4.34 -10.94 19.73
C VAL A 171 -5.71 -11.37 20.24
N GLU A 172 -6.72 -11.37 19.38
CA GLU A 172 -8.03 -11.94 19.67
C GLU A 172 -8.20 -13.28 18.94
N PRO A 173 -8.59 -14.35 19.64
CA PRO A 173 -9.07 -15.55 18.97
C PRO A 173 -10.28 -15.17 18.11
N ARG A 174 -10.35 -15.68 16.89
CA ARG A 174 -11.55 -15.49 16.06
C ARG A 174 -12.74 -16.10 16.80
N LEU A 175 -13.67 -15.25 17.23
CA LEU A 175 -14.88 -15.68 17.92
C LEU A 175 -15.62 -16.72 17.07
N THR A 176 -15.96 -17.83 17.69
CA THR A 176 -16.77 -18.87 17.07
C THR A 176 -18.18 -18.37 16.80
N GLN A 177 -18.90 -19.00 15.87
CA GLN A 177 -20.29 -18.62 15.59
C GLN A 177 -21.19 -18.67 16.84
N ARG A 178 -20.90 -19.58 17.78
CA ARG A 178 -21.62 -19.71 19.06
C ARG A 178 -21.36 -18.53 19.98
N GLU A 179 -20.12 -18.07 20.09
CA GLU A 179 -19.76 -16.91 20.92
C GLU A 179 -20.37 -15.63 20.34
N LEU A 180 -20.31 -15.45 19.01
CA LEU A 180 -20.98 -14.34 18.34
C LEU A 180 -22.50 -14.35 18.58
N ALA A 181 -23.13 -15.52 18.57
CA ALA A 181 -24.56 -15.64 18.89
C ALA A 181 -24.85 -15.31 20.37
N ALA A 182 -24.03 -15.77 21.30
CA ALA A 182 -24.18 -15.45 22.72
C ALA A 182 -23.98 -13.95 23.01
N GLN A 183 -23.02 -13.32 22.32
CA GLN A 183 -22.76 -11.89 22.43
C GLN A 183 -23.93 -11.06 21.90
N ARG A 184 -24.54 -11.45 20.77
CA ARG A 184 -25.77 -10.81 20.24
C ARG A 184 -26.92 -10.85 21.24
N ILE A 185 -27.08 -11.96 21.96
CA ILE A 185 -28.11 -12.09 23.00
C ILE A 185 -27.81 -11.17 24.19
N LYS A 186 -26.55 -11.10 24.63
CA LYS A 186 -26.13 -10.20 25.73
C LYS A 186 -26.32 -8.73 25.37
N ASP A 187 -25.94 -8.34 24.17
CA ASP A 187 -25.98 -6.94 23.71
C ASP A 187 -27.41 -6.46 23.44
N ASN A 188 -28.38 -7.39 23.32
CA ASN A 188 -29.81 -7.15 23.07
C ASN A 188 -30.12 -6.16 21.93
N LYS A 189 -29.20 -6.03 20.96
CA LYS A 189 -29.37 -5.17 19.78
C LYS A 189 -30.08 -5.90 18.64
N GLN A 190 -29.63 -7.12 18.32
CA GLN A 190 -30.17 -7.92 17.23
C GLN A 190 -29.95 -9.42 17.48
N ILE A 191 -31.01 -10.11 17.90
CA ILE A 191 -30.99 -11.54 18.26
C ILE A 191 -30.89 -12.45 17.02
N PRO A 192 -31.68 -12.26 15.94
CA PRO A 192 -31.55 -13.10 14.76
C PRO A 192 -30.28 -12.75 13.97
N PRO A 193 -29.70 -13.71 13.23
CA PRO A 193 -28.63 -13.41 12.28
C PRO A 193 -29.14 -12.41 11.23
N LEU A 194 -28.24 -11.57 10.74
CA LEU A 194 -28.55 -10.69 9.61
C LEU A 194 -29.04 -11.55 8.44
N PRO A 195 -30.09 -11.11 7.73
CA PRO A 195 -30.57 -11.82 6.57
C PRO A 195 -29.49 -11.86 5.50
N ALA A 196 -29.56 -12.87 4.63
CA ALA A 196 -28.61 -12.97 3.52
C ALA A 196 -28.64 -11.66 2.69
N PRO A 197 -27.49 -11.24 2.12
CA PRO A 197 -27.46 -10.10 1.22
C PRO A 197 -28.52 -10.26 0.12
N GLY A 198 -29.35 -9.23 -0.06
CA GLY A 198 -30.39 -9.23 -1.07
C GLY A 198 -31.81 -9.61 -0.60
N VAL A 199 -32.00 -10.12 0.61
CA VAL A 199 -33.34 -10.51 1.13
C VAL A 199 -34.34 -9.34 1.15
N TYR A 200 -33.85 -8.12 1.41
CA TYR A 200 -34.66 -6.90 1.33
C TYR A 200 -34.41 -6.08 0.06
N ALA A 201 -33.47 -6.50 -0.80
CA ALA A 201 -33.08 -5.71 -1.97
C ALA A 201 -34.09 -5.90 -3.10
N ARG A 202 -34.75 -4.79 -3.49
CA ARG A 202 -35.55 -4.75 -4.72
C ARG A 202 -34.72 -4.34 -5.94
N HIS A 203 -33.49 -3.86 -5.70
CA HIS A 203 -32.56 -3.42 -6.73
C HIS A 203 -31.13 -3.72 -6.29
N ASN A 204 -30.24 -3.99 -7.25
CA ASN A 204 -28.80 -4.20 -7.02
C ASN A 204 -28.00 -2.89 -6.87
N ALA A 205 -28.67 -1.75 -6.66
CA ALA A 205 -27.99 -0.47 -6.54
C ALA A 205 -27.60 -0.22 -5.08
N VAL A 206 -26.36 0.21 -4.87
CA VAL A 206 -25.77 0.38 -3.53
C VAL A 206 -26.35 1.53 -2.72
N ASP A 207 -27.05 2.44 -3.37
CA ASP A 207 -27.66 3.64 -2.80
C ASP A 207 -29.19 3.56 -2.70
N ILE A 208 -29.75 2.37 -2.94
CA ILE A 208 -31.19 2.09 -2.81
C ILE A 208 -31.37 1.18 -1.60
N ALA A 209 -32.08 1.68 -0.59
CA ALA A 209 -32.43 0.89 0.58
C ALA A 209 -33.45 -0.20 0.20
N GLY A 210 -33.26 -1.39 0.76
CA GLY A 210 -34.27 -2.43 0.80
C GLY A 210 -35.47 -1.99 1.64
N LEU A 211 -36.63 -2.63 1.42
CA LEU A 211 -37.83 -2.37 2.21
C LEU A 211 -38.14 -3.55 3.13
N LEU A 212 -38.62 -3.23 4.33
CA LEU A 212 -39.23 -4.17 5.26
C LEU A 212 -40.64 -4.57 4.77
N PRO A 213 -41.25 -5.63 5.35
CA PRO A 213 -42.60 -6.07 4.97
C PRO A 213 -43.70 -5.02 5.18
N ASP A 214 -43.46 -4.04 6.04
CA ASP A 214 -44.34 -2.89 6.30
C ASP A 214 -44.13 -1.72 5.33
N GLY A 215 -43.19 -1.84 4.39
CA GLY A 215 -42.82 -0.81 3.42
C GLY A 215 -41.86 0.25 3.95
N THR A 216 -41.39 0.15 5.20
CA THR A 216 -40.35 1.04 5.74
C THR A 216 -38.97 0.65 5.22
N ILE A 217 -38.00 1.58 5.30
CA ILE A 217 -36.64 1.33 4.84
C ILE A 217 -35.89 0.39 5.80
N ALA A 218 -35.25 -0.64 5.25
CA ALA A 218 -34.31 -1.48 5.97
C ALA A 218 -32.96 -0.76 6.05
N GLU A 219 -32.70 -0.06 7.13
CA GLU A 219 -31.49 0.76 7.29
C GLU A 219 -30.18 -0.04 7.15
N ASP A 220 -30.17 -1.32 7.51
CA ASP A 220 -29.00 -2.21 7.42
C ASP A 220 -28.67 -2.64 5.98
N SER A 221 -29.57 -2.37 5.02
CA SER A 221 -29.38 -2.75 3.62
C SER A 221 -28.48 -1.79 2.82
N VAL A 222 -28.17 -0.62 3.39
CA VAL A 222 -27.39 0.45 2.76
C VAL A 222 -26.17 0.81 3.61
N MET A 223 -25.08 1.21 2.96
CA MET A 223 -23.85 1.64 3.64
C MET A 223 -24.11 2.87 4.52
N ALA A 224 -23.64 2.82 5.78
CA ALA A 224 -23.78 3.92 6.74
C ALA A 224 -23.23 5.27 6.20
N THR A 225 -22.14 5.22 5.44
CA THR A 225 -21.52 6.40 4.82
C THR A 225 -22.41 7.09 3.79
N LEU A 226 -23.21 6.34 3.03
CA LEU A 226 -24.18 6.91 2.08
C LEU A 226 -25.38 7.51 2.82
N ARG A 227 -25.80 6.89 3.92
CA ARG A 227 -26.86 7.39 4.80
C ARG A 227 -26.49 8.72 5.43
N GLU A 228 -25.31 8.81 6.04
CA GLU A 228 -24.81 10.02 6.69
C GLU A 228 -24.64 11.20 5.72
N ARG A 229 -24.35 10.91 4.45
CA ARG A 229 -24.23 11.92 3.39
C ARG A 229 -25.57 12.30 2.75
N GLY A 230 -26.68 11.66 3.13
CA GLY A 230 -27.99 11.89 2.52
C GLY A 230 -28.06 11.48 1.05
N GLN A 231 -27.23 10.53 0.62
CA GLN A 231 -27.13 10.08 -0.77
C GLN A 231 -27.98 8.85 -1.09
N ILE A 232 -28.92 8.50 -0.19
CA ILE A 232 -29.84 7.38 -0.40
C ILE A 232 -31.00 7.84 -1.26
N ARG A 233 -31.27 7.12 -2.35
CA ARG A 233 -32.41 7.37 -3.23
C ARG A 233 -33.62 6.55 -2.78
N ASP A 234 -34.75 7.22 -2.58
CA ASP A 234 -36.03 6.57 -2.35
C ASP A 234 -36.75 6.31 -3.69
N VAL A 235 -36.67 5.07 -4.17
CA VAL A 235 -37.38 4.62 -5.39
C VAL A 235 -38.78 4.08 -5.09
N SER A 236 -39.22 4.00 -3.83
CA SER A 236 -40.57 3.53 -3.53
C SER A 236 -41.64 4.45 -4.14
N GLN A 237 -41.44 5.77 -4.05
CA GLN A 237 -42.31 6.80 -4.61
C GLN A 237 -42.29 6.79 -6.15
N ASP A 238 -41.09 6.70 -6.77
CA ASP A 238 -40.96 6.69 -8.24
C ASP A 238 -41.61 5.45 -8.87
N MET A 239 -41.45 4.28 -8.24
CA MET A 239 -42.10 3.06 -8.71
C MET A 239 -43.62 3.11 -8.55
N LEU A 240 -44.13 3.68 -7.46
CA LEU A 240 -45.57 3.89 -7.27
C LEU A 240 -46.14 4.84 -8.34
N HIS A 241 -45.40 5.90 -8.69
CA HIS A 241 -45.78 6.79 -9.80
C HIS A 241 -45.77 6.06 -11.15
N ARG A 242 -44.71 5.32 -11.49
CA ARG A 242 -44.65 4.54 -12.74
C ARG A 242 -45.76 3.49 -12.82
N MET A 243 -46.10 2.83 -11.71
CA MET A 243 -47.22 1.89 -11.66
C MET A 243 -48.55 2.60 -11.91
N ALA A 244 -48.76 3.77 -11.30
CA ALA A 244 -49.97 4.57 -11.54
C ALA A 244 -50.07 5.05 -13.00
N GLU A 245 -48.96 5.47 -13.62
CA GLU A 245 -48.91 5.86 -15.03
C GLU A 245 -49.22 4.67 -15.96
N LEU A 246 -48.62 3.51 -15.72
CA LEU A 246 -48.91 2.28 -16.47
C LEU A 246 -50.37 1.87 -16.33
N GLU A 247 -50.92 1.95 -15.12
CA GLU A 247 -52.32 1.62 -14.84
C GLU A 247 -53.27 2.59 -15.56
N ASN A 248 -52.95 3.88 -15.59
CA ASN A 248 -53.69 4.89 -16.34
C ASN A 248 -53.64 4.63 -17.85
N ALA A 249 -52.45 4.39 -18.42
CA ALA A 249 -52.28 4.06 -19.83
C ALA A 249 -53.03 2.77 -20.22
N THR A 250 -53.02 1.78 -19.34
CA THR A 250 -53.77 0.53 -19.53
C THR A 250 -55.27 0.75 -19.44
N SER A 251 -55.74 1.61 -18.51
CA SER A 251 -57.15 1.95 -18.36
C SER A 251 -57.70 2.69 -19.59
N GLU A 252 -56.90 3.58 -20.17
CA GLU A 252 -57.22 4.30 -21.41
C GLU A 252 -57.37 3.32 -22.58
N TRP A 253 -56.43 2.38 -22.72
CA TRP A 253 -56.48 1.37 -23.76
C TRP A 253 -57.67 0.40 -23.62
N LEU A 254 -58.02 0.01 -22.38
CA LEU A 254 -59.13 -0.89 -22.08
C LEU A 254 -60.50 -0.19 -22.00
N GLY A 255 -60.55 1.14 -22.08
CA GLY A 255 -61.79 1.91 -21.92
C GLY A 255 -62.42 1.80 -20.53
N ARG A 256 -61.60 1.57 -19.49
CA ARG A 256 -62.04 1.45 -18.09
C ARG A 256 -61.87 2.79 -17.37
N PRO A 257 -62.77 3.18 -16.45
CA PRO A 257 -62.52 4.33 -15.58
C PRO A 257 -61.21 4.16 -14.80
N PRO A 258 -60.43 5.25 -14.59
CA PRO A 258 -59.17 5.22 -13.85
C PRO A 258 -59.34 4.70 -12.42
N SER A 259 -58.30 4.11 -11.85
CA SER A 259 -58.35 3.63 -10.47
C SER A 259 -58.47 4.80 -9.49
N GLU A 260 -59.34 4.69 -8.48
CA GLU A 260 -59.51 5.70 -7.41
C GLU A 260 -58.39 5.69 -6.36
N ARG A 261 -57.29 4.95 -6.60
CA ARG A 261 -56.20 4.88 -5.62
C ARG A 261 -55.51 6.26 -5.52
N PRO A 262 -55.25 6.76 -4.31
CA PRO A 262 -54.56 8.03 -4.12
C PRO A 262 -53.19 7.98 -4.81
N VAL A 263 -52.94 8.90 -5.73
CA VAL A 263 -51.60 9.10 -6.29
C VAL A 263 -50.74 9.72 -5.18
N PRO A 264 -49.56 9.16 -4.85
CA PRO A 264 -48.66 9.77 -3.88
C PRO A 264 -48.33 11.21 -4.30
N ALA A 265 -48.39 12.16 -3.37
CA ALA A 265 -48.12 13.55 -3.67
C ALA A 265 -46.63 13.78 -4.00
N GLN A 266 -46.34 14.46 -5.11
CA GLN A 266 -44.98 14.70 -5.64
C GLN A 266 -44.07 15.52 -4.70
N ASP A 267 -44.63 16.25 -3.72
CA ASP A 267 -43.91 17.23 -2.89
C ASP A 267 -43.70 16.83 -1.41
N ALA A 268 -43.64 15.52 -1.10
CA ALA A 268 -43.37 15.09 0.27
C ALA A 268 -41.94 15.40 0.77
N GLY A 269 -41.02 15.82 -0.10
CA GLY A 269 -39.69 16.29 0.29
C GLY A 269 -39.70 17.56 1.16
N GLN A 270 -40.66 18.46 0.93
CA GLN A 270 -40.81 19.68 1.74
C GLN A 270 -41.58 19.41 3.04
N GLY A 271 -42.58 18.53 3.01
CA GLY A 271 -43.32 18.11 4.21
C GLY A 271 -42.44 17.36 5.22
N ARG A 272 -41.49 16.55 4.74
CA ARG A 272 -40.57 15.81 5.60
C ARG A 272 -39.51 16.70 6.24
N ALA A 273 -39.00 17.71 5.53
CA ALA A 273 -38.14 18.74 6.13
C ALA A 273 -38.86 19.50 7.26
N ALA A 274 -40.15 19.81 7.10
CA ALA A 274 -40.97 20.42 8.14
C ALA A 274 -41.25 19.46 9.32
N LEU A 275 -41.50 18.18 9.06
CA LEU A 275 -41.74 17.17 10.09
C LEU A 275 -40.45 16.81 10.87
N THR A 276 -39.31 16.70 10.18
CA THR A 276 -37.99 16.52 10.80
C THR A 276 -37.60 17.77 11.60
N ALA A 277 -37.85 18.97 11.09
CA ALA A 277 -37.64 20.20 11.86
C ALA A 277 -38.57 20.31 13.10
N ALA A 278 -39.80 19.80 13.01
CA ALA A 278 -40.72 19.73 14.15
C ALA A 278 -40.29 18.69 15.20
N LEU A 279 -39.87 17.50 14.77
CA LEU A 279 -39.36 16.43 15.65
C LEU A 279 -38.01 16.78 16.30
N THR A 280 -37.19 17.60 15.64
CA THR A 280 -35.93 18.11 16.21
C THR A 280 -36.19 19.22 17.25
N LYS A 281 -37.34 19.92 17.18
CA LYS A 281 -37.73 20.98 18.12
C LYS A 281 -38.30 20.46 19.44
N GLU A 282 -38.84 19.24 19.48
CA GLU A 282 -39.44 18.64 20.68
C GLU A 282 -38.56 17.60 21.40
N SER A 283 -37.30 17.42 20.96
CA SER A 283 -36.36 16.59 21.70
C SER A 283 -35.89 17.32 22.96
N PRO A 284 -36.16 16.84 24.19
CA PRO A 284 -35.54 17.41 25.37
C PRO A 284 -34.02 17.22 25.22
N THR A 285 -33.29 18.33 25.32
CA THR A 285 -31.83 18.37 25.36
C THR A 285 -31.32 17.32 26.35
N ARG A 286 -30.81 16.19 25.84
CA ARG A 286 -29.91 15.34 26.62
C ARG A 286 -28.59 16.10 26.71
N GLU A 287 -28.38 16.76 27.84
CA GLU A 287 -27.05 17.14 28.27
C GLU A 287 -26.17 15.89 28.25
N THR A 288 -25.20 15.87 27.34
CA THR A 288 -24.06 14.96 27.42
C THR A 288 -23.17 15.49 28.54
N PRO A 289 -22.79 14.68 29.56
CA PRO A 289 -21.82 15.10 30.55
C PRO A 289 -20.52 15.49 29.84
N ASN A 290 -19.94 16.61 30.26
CA ASN A 290 -18.70 17.11 29.70
C ASN A 290 -17.57 16.09 29.96
N ARG A 291 -16.67 15.96 28.98
CA ARG A 291 -15.56 14.98 29.01
C ARG A 291 -14.44 15.37 29.98
N ASP A 292 -14.61 16.45 30.73
CA ASP A 292 -13.64 16.95 31.72
C ASP A 292 -13.93 16.46 33.15
N ASP A 293 -15.09 15.86 33.43
CA ASP A 293 -15.45 15.38 34.77
C ASP A 293 -15.02 13.92 35.06
N ALA A 294 -14.32 13.27 34.11
CA ALA A 294 -13.89 11.88 34.22
C ALA A 294 -12.44 11.68 34.68
N GLU A 295 -11.73 12.75 35.08
CA GLU A 295 -10.32 12.69 35.51
C GLU A 295 -10.09 12.84 37.03
N GLU A 296 -11.14 12.88 37.86
CA GLU A 296 -11.01 12.96 39.34
C GLU A 296 -11.52 11.72 40.11
N ALA A 297 -11.73 10.59 39.43
CA ALA A 297 -12.07 9.34 40.12
C ALA A 297 -11.29 8.14 39.56
N GLU A 298 -9.96 8.19 39.65
CA GLU A 298 -9.08 7.03 39.89
C GLU A 298 -7.71 7.48 40.41
#